data_AF-A0A1Y4LLL4-F1
#
_entry.id   AF-A0A1Y4LLL4-F1
#
_cell.length_a   1.000
_cell.length_b   1.000
_cell.length_c   1.000
_cell.angle_alpha   90.00
_cell.angle_beta   90.00
_cell.angle_gamma   90.00
#
_symmetry.space_group_name_H-M   'P 1'
#
loop_
_entity.id
_entity.type
_entity.pdbx_description
1 polymer ?
#
loop_
_entity_poly.entity_id
_entity_poly.type
_entity_poly.pdbx_seq_one_letter_code
_entity_poly.pdbx_strand_id
1 'polypeptide(L)'
;MNNRKRGFVFYFDNILAVESLPPDQRGWLLSALCSYADRVWQDTSVGIEEVLDLYPQMSQQASVACRFLAAGVLRDTQKWLTQQELRTRRREQQGRAPLAARPASPAQDSPQSLERYRQDVELARRVLEESRREDEALSAKES
;
A
#
# COMPACT_ATOMS: atom_id res chain seq x y z
N MET A 1 -3.18 -20.84 2.97
CA MET A 1 -3.52 -19.57 3.67
C MET A 1 -2.69 -18.46 3.03
N ASN A 2 -3.26 -17.69 2.11
CA ASN A 2 -2.53 -16.62 1.42
C ASN A 2 -2.27 -15.49 2.42
N ASN A 3 -1.05 -15.40 2.91
CA ASN A 3 -0.54 -14.21 3.61
C ASN A 3 -0.40 -13.08 2.58
N ARG A 4 -1.52 -12.53 2.12
CA ARG A 4 -1.54 -11.35 1.25
C ARG A 4 -1.04 -10.15 2.07
N LYS A 5 -0.11 -9.38 1.53
CA LYS A 5 0.28 -8.09 2.11
C LYS A 5 -0.98 -7.22 2.23
N ARG A 6 -1.30 -6.80 3.46
CA ARG A 6 -2.58 -6.16 3.79
C ARG A 6 -2.61 -4.65 3.55
N GLY A 7 -1.47 -4.05 3.23
CA GLY A 7 -1.37 -2.62 3.02
C GLY A 7 0.05 -2.19 2.67
N PHE A 8 0.15 -0.95 2.20
CA PHE A 8 1.40 -0.30 1.85
C PHE A 8 1.50 1.01 2.63
N VAL A 9 2.73 1.41 2.93
CA VAL A 9 3.04 2.71 3.51
C VAL A 9 3.75 3.49 2.43
N PHE A 10 3.27 4.70 2.16
CA PHE A 10 3.95 5.65 1.28
C PHE A 10 4.67 6.66 2.15
N TYR A 11 5.98 6.72 2.03
CA TYR A 11 6.78 7.72 2.71
C TYR A 11 6.96 8.92 1.80
N PHE A 12 6.51 10.09 2.25
CA PHE A 12 6.69 11.35 1.55
C PHE A 12 7.99 12.03 2.02
N ASP A 13 9.13 11.38 1.79
CA ASP A 13 10.46 11.86 2.21
C ASP A 13 10.84 13.21 1.57
N ASN A 14 10.09 13.60 0.53
CA ASN A 14 10.15 14.92 -0.10
C ASN A 14 8.72 15.49 -0.26
N ILE A 15 8.06 15.74 0.87
CA ILE A 15 6.69 16.30 0.90
C ILE A 15 6.60 17.61 0.10
N LEU A 16 7.64 18.45 0.13
CA LEU A 16 7.68 19.72 -0.59
C LEU A 16 7.60 19.53 -2.11
N ALA A 17 8.28 18.51 -2.65
CA ALA A 17 8.18 18.18 -4.06
C ALA A 17 6.75 17.77 -4.45
N VAL A 18 6.06 17.01 -3.59
CA VAL A 18 4.67 16.60 -3.84
C VAL A 18 3.69 17.75 -3.68
N GLU A 19 3.90 18.63 -2.69
CA GLU A 19 3.07 19.82 -2.48
C GLU A 19 3.16 20.82 -3.62
N SER A 20 4.34 20.92 -4.25
CA SER A 20 4.54 21.78 -5.43
C SER A 20 3.78 21.34 -6.67
N LEU A 21 3.28 20.09 -6.70
CA LEU A 21 2.50 19.58 -7.82
C LEU A 21 1.07 20.14 -7.79
N PRO A 22 0.46 20.44 -8.95
CA PRO A 22 -0.97 20.73 -9.04
C PRO A 22 -1.83 19.60 -8.44
N PRO A 23 -3.05 19.90 -7.93
CA PRO A 23 -3.94 18.89 -7.34
C PRO A 23 -4.14 17.65 -8.21
N ASP A 24 -4.38 17.83 -9.51
CA ASP A 24 -4.58 16.72 -10.44
C ASP A 24 -3.34 15.84 -10.56
N GLN A 25 -2.15 16.46 -10.59
CA GLN A 25 -0.87 15.75 -10.65
C GLN A 25 -0.59 14.95 -9.38
N ARG A 26 -1.01 15.44 -8.21
CA ARG A 26 -0.97 14.67 -6.96
C ARG A 26 -1.90 13.46 -7.02
N GLY A 27 -3.11 13.64 -7.58
CA GLY A 27 -4.07 12.56 -7.80
C GLY A 27 -3.52 11.46 -8.71
N TRP A 28 -2.93 11.84 -9.84
CA TRP A 28 -2.28 10.90 -10.76
C TRP A 28 -1.10 10.18 -10.10
N LEU A 29 -0.24 10.90 -9.39
CA LEU A 29 0.90 10.32 -8.67
C LEU A 29 0.42 9.28 -7.66
N LEU A 30 -0.58 9.60 -6.83
CA LEU A 30 -1.11 8.67 -5.83
C LEU A 30 -1.72 7.43 -6.49
N SER A 31 -2.46 7.61 -7.59
CA SER A 31 -3.06 6.52 -8.35
C SER A 31 -2.01 5.58 -8.93
N ALA A 32 -0.95 6.14 -9.53
CA ALA A 32 0.17 5.36 -10.06
C ALA A 32 0.91 4.58 -8.96
N LEU A 33 1.15 5.19 -7.80
CA LEU A 33 1.77 4.52 -6.66
C LEU A 33 0.92 3.36 -6.12
N CYS A 34 -0.40 3.54 -6.02
CA CYS A 34 -1.31 2.45 -5.62
C CYS A 34 -1.28 1.29 -6.62
N SER A 35 -1.32 1.59 -7.94
CA SER A 35 -1.20 0.57 -8.99
C SER A 35 0.14 -0.16 -8.94
N TYR A 36 1.24 0.58 -8.77
CA TYR A 36 2.58 0.00 -8.65
C TYR A 36 2.70 -0.90 -7.43
N ALA A 37 2.18 -0.46 -6.28
CA ALA A 37 2.20 -1.21 -5.04
C ALA A 37 1.49 -2.57 -5.16
N ASP A 38 0.30 -2.61 -5.76
CA ASP A 38 -0.45 -3.87 -5.94
C ASP A 38 0.27 -4.85 -6.89
N ARG A 39 0.95 -4.33 -7.93
CA ARG A 39 1.72 -5.13 -8.89
C ARG A 39 3.03 -5.65 -8.31
N VAL A 40 3.84 -4.78 -7.71
CA VAL A 40 5.20 -5.13 -7.22
C VAL A 40 5.16 -6.15 -6.08
N TRP A 41 4.04 -6.20 -5.36
CA TRP A 41 3.77 -7.23 -4.36
C TRP A 41 3.60 -8.63 -4.97
N GLN A 42 3.02 -8.72 -6.16
CA GLN A 42 2.79 -9.97 -6.88
C GLN A 42 4.04 -10.38 -7.66
N ASP A 43 4.71 -9.41 -8.28
CA ASP A 43 5.93 -9.60 -9.05
C ASP A 43 6.88 -8.42 -8.85
N THR A 44 8.00 -8.65 -8.16
CA THR A 44 9.01 -7.62 -7.89
C THR A 44 9.83 -7.21 -9.11
N SER A 45 9.67 -7.88 -10.24
CA SER A 45 10.34 -7.51 -11.50
C SER A 45 9.64 -6.36 -12.23
N VAL A 46 8.38 -6.08 -11.89
CA VAL A 46 7.59 -4.98 -12.48
C VAL A 46 8.30 -3.65 -12.26
N GLY A 47 8.60 -2.97 -13.36
CA GLY A 47 9.16 -1.63 -13.35
C GLY A 47 8.13 -0.56 -13.05
N ILE A 48 8.55 0.53 -12.40
CA ILE A 48 7.68 1.70 -12.23
C ILE A 48 7.33 2.36 -13.58
N GLU A 49 8.23 2.29 -14.57
CA GLU A 49 8.01 2.87 -15.89
C GLU A 49 6.78 2.26 -16.59
N GLU A 50 6.58 0.94 -16.50
CA GLU A 50 5.41 0.25 -17.06
C GLU A 50 4.10 0.76 -16.47
N VAL A 51 4.12 1.23 -15.21
CA VAL A 51 2.96 1.84 -14.58
C VAL A 51 2.80 3.29 -15.02
N LEU A 52 3.90 4.04 -15.14
CA LEU A 52 3.87 5.44 -15.59
C LEU A 52 3.36 5.58 -17.03
N ASP A 53 3.60 4.60 -17.90
CA ASP A 53 3.07 4.55 -19.27
C ASP A 53 1.53 4.56 -19.31
N LEU A 54 0.86 4.15 -18.21
CA LEU A 54 -0.59 4.19 -18.07
C LEU A 54 -1.13 5.58 -17.69
N TYR A 55 -0.24 6.53 -17.37
CA TYR A 55 -0.58 7.88 -16.92
C TYR A 55 0.09 8.94 -17.82
N PRO A 56 -0.24 9.01 -19.13
CA PRO A 56 0.37 9.97 -20.06
C PRO A 56 0.09 11.44 -19.70
N GLN A 57 -0.92 11.71 -18.87
CA GLN A 57 -1.27 13.04 -18.36
C GLN A 57 -0.36 13.50 -17.21
N MET A 58 0.48 12.60 -16.68
CA MET A 58 1.41 12.91 -15.61
C MET A 58 2.55 13.77 -16.14
N SER A 59 2.80 14.89 -15.47
CA SER A 59 3.89 15.80 -15.82
C SER A 59 5.24 15.14 -15.53
N GLN A 60 6.29 15.61 -16.20
CA GLN A 60 7.64 15.12 -15.96
C GLN A 60 8.05 15.24 -14.47
N GLN A 61 7.68 16.34 -13.82
CA GLN A 61 7.96 16.57 -12.40
C GLN A 61 7.24 15.53 -11.52
N ALA A 62 5.95 15.28 -11.79
CA ALA A 62 5.17 14.28 -11.06
C ALA A 62 5.72 12.87 -11.29
N SER A 63 6.14 12.53 -12.51
CA SER A 63 6.74 11.23 -12.81
C SER A 63 8.06 11.02 -12.08
N VAL A 64 8.91 12.05 -11.97
CA VAL A 64 10.15 11.98 -11.18
C VAL A 64 9.86 11.78 -9.69
N ALA A 65 8.91 12.53 -9.13
CA ALA A 65 8.48 12.33 -7.75
C ALA A 65 7.90 10.92 -7.54
N CYS A 66 7.10 10.42 -8.47
CA CYS A 66 6.53 9.08 -8.42
C CYS A 66 7.60 7.98 -8.41
N ARG A 67 8.64 8.08 -9.26
CA ARG A 67 9.76 7.12 -9.26
C ARG A 67 10.48 7.07 -7.93
N PHE A 68 10.74 8.24 -7.35
CA PHE A 68 11.41 8.33 -6.06
C PHE A 68 10.60 7.64 -4.95
N LEU A 69 9.31 7.91 -4.88
CA LEU A 69 8.40 7.30 -3.90
C LEU A 69 8.23 5.79 -4.14
N ALA A 70 8.16 5.36 -5.41
CA ALA A 70 8.06 3.96 -5.80
C ALA A 70 9.27 3.13 -5.34
N ALA A 71 10.47 3.71 -5.29
CA ALA A 71 11.66 3.03 -4.76
C ALA A 71 11.50 2.63 -3.28
N GLY A 72 10.80 3.44 -2.48
CA GLY A 72 10.44 3.11 -1.10
C GLY A 72 9.49 1.91 -1.05
N VAL A 73 8.44 1.93 -1.88
CA VAL A 73 7.45 0.85 -1.99
C VAL A 73 8.11 -0.48 -2.36
N LEU A 74 9.00 -0.49 -3.35
CA LEU A 74 9.73 -1.69 -3.77
C LEU A 74 10.60 -2.23 -2.63
N ARG A 75 11.40 -1.37 -2.00
CA ARG A 75 12.29 -1.73 -0.90
C ARG A 75 11.54 -2.40 0.25
N ASP A 76 10.42 -1.82 0.66
CA ASP A 76 9.64 -2.36 1.79
C ASP A 76 8.88 -3.62 1.41
N THR A 77 8.47 -3.74 0.14
CA THR A 77 7.89 -4.98 -0.40
C THR A 77 8.91 -6.11 -0.37
N GLN A 78 10.14 -5.88 -0.87
CA GLN A 78 11.21 -6.87 -0.83
C GLN A 78 11.56 -7.28 0.61
N LYS A 79 11.75 -6.31 1.52
CA LYS A 79 11.98 -6.60 2.94
C LYS A 79 10.88 -7.48 3.53
N TRP A 80 9.62 -7.15 3.24
CA TRP A 80 8.48 -7.89 3.73
C TRP A 80 8.46 -9.32 3.16
N LEU A 81 8.75 -9.50 1.85
CA LEU A 81 8.78 -10.81 1.17
C LEU A 81 9.87 -11.70 1.75
N THR A 82 11.09 -11.18 1.92
CA THR A 82 12.20 -11.91 2.57
C THR A 82 11.82 -12.35 3.99
N GLN A 83 11.16 -11.48 4.76
CA GLN A 83 10.70 -11.81 6.11
C GLN A 83 9.59 -12.88 6.09
N GLN A 84 8.69 -12.87 5.09
CA GLN A 84 7.69 -13.91 4.93
C GLN A 84 8.35 -15.26 4.60
N GLU A 85 9.32 -15.28 3.70
CA GLU A 85 10.03 -16.50 3.33
C GLU A 85 10.77 -17.10 4.53
N LEU A 86 11.50 -16.28 5.29
CA LEU A 86 12.18 -16.72 6.52
C LEU A 86 11.19 -17.30 7.55
N ARG A 87 10.01 -16.70 7.70
CA ARG A 87 8.96 -17.23 8.60
C ARG A 87 8.41 -18.56 8.10
N THR A 88 8.28 -18.73 6.79
CA THR A 88 7.78 -19.96 6.17
C THR A 88 8.80 -21.08 6.35
N ARG A 89 10.08 -20.82 6.02
CA ARG A 89 11.19 -21.76 6.26
C ARG A 89 11.31 -22.16 7.74
N ARG A 90 11.16 -21.20 8.67
CA ARG A 90 11.15 -21.52 10.12
C ARG A 90 9.98 -22.42 10.51
N ARG A 91 8.78 -22.23 9.94
CA ARG A 91 7.62 -23.11 10.19
C ARG A 91 7.84 -24.52 9.65
N GLU A 92 8.42 -24.63 8.45
CA GLU A 92 8.77 -25.91 7.83
C GLU A 92 9.84 -26.65 8.63
N GLN A 93 10.85 -25.93 9.12
CA GLN A 93 11.91 -26.47 9.99
C GLN A 93 11.43 -26.80 11.41
N GLN A 94 10.42 -26.08 11.93
CA GLN A 94 9.86 -26.27 13.28
C GLN A 94 8.60 -27.14 13.31
N GLY A 95 8.36 -27.98 12.30
CA GLY A 95 7.25 -28.94 12.24
C GLY A 95 7.19 -29.99 13.37
N ARG A 96 7.80 -29.77 14.55
CA ARG A 96 7.79 -30.67 15.71
C ARG A 96 7.88 -30.03 17.11
N ALA A 97 7.58 -28.73 17.31
CA ALA A 97 7.47 -28.19 18.68
C ALA A 97 6.40 -27.09 18.82
N PRO A 98 5.70 -27.01 19.98
CA PRO A 98 4.59 -26.09 20.15
C PRO A 98 5.06 -24.63 20.12
N LEU A 99 4.17 -23.77 19.64
CA LEU A 99 4.30 -22.32 19.50
C LEU A 99 4.98 -21.65 20.70
N ALA A 100 6.28 -21.38 20.60
CA ALA A 100 6.92 -20.38 21.42
C ALA A 100 6.43 -19.01 20.92
N ALA A 101 5.80 -18.26 21.82
CA ALA A 101 5.32 -16.91 21.60
C ALA A 101 6.39 -16.08 20.88
N ARG A 102 6.02 -15.56 19.71
CA ARG A 102 6.86 -14.65 18.94
C ARG A 102 7.15 -13.43 19.82
N PRO A 103 8.41 -13.02 20.05
CA PRO A 103 8.65 -11.70 20.60
C PRO A 103 8.09 -10.71 19.58
N ALA A 104 7.14 -9.88 20.04
CA ALA A 104 6.62 -8.79 19.24
C ALA A 104 7.82 -7.97 18.73
N SER A 105 7.88 -7.73 17.42
CA SER A 105 8.75 -6.66 16.92
C SER A 105 8.44 -5.39 17.72
N PRO A 106 9.44 -4.59 18.11
CA PRO A 106 9.18 -3.33 18.79
C PRO A 106 8.60 -2.36 17.76
N ALA A 107 7.30 -2.46 17.51
CA ALA A 107 6.54 -1.38 16.92
C ALA A 107 6.34 -0.36 18.04
N GLN A 108 6.90 0.82 17.85
CA GLN A 108 6.85 1.96 18.78
C GLN A 108 5.44 2.58 18.88
N ASP A 109 4.39 1.84 18.54
CA ASP A 109 3.02 2.33 18.64
C ASP A 109 2.40 1.90 19.96
N SER A 110 2.00 2.91 20.75
CA SER A 110 1.25 2.67 21.98
C SER A 110 -0.01 1.83 21.69
N PRO A 111 -0.50 1.03 22.66
CA PRO A 111 -1.76 0.29 22.49
C PRO A 111 -2.93 1.19 22.07
N GLN A 112 -2.91 2.46 22.50
CA GLN A 112 -3.89 3.47 22.12
C GLN A 112 -3.79 3.89 20.65
N SER A 113 -2.57 4.03 20.12
CA SER A 113 -2.34 4.36 18.69
C SER A 113 -2.86 3.26 17.77
N LEU A 114 -2.65 1.99 18.15
CA LEU A 114 -3.14 0.83 17.40
C LEU A 114 -4.66 0.73 17.40
N GLU A 115 -5.30 1.02 18.54
CA GLU A 115 -6.76 1.00 18.63
C GLU A 115 -7.40 2.12 17.81
N ARG A 116 -6.84 3.33 17.86
CA ARG A 116 -7.27 4.44 16.99
C ARG A 116 -7.15 4.09 15.51
N TYR A 117 -6.00 3.54 15.11
CA TYR A 117 -5.78 3.10 13.74
C TYR A 117 -6.85 2.08 13.28
N ARG A 118 -7.22 1.11 14.13
CA ARG A 118 -8.27 0.14 13.81
C ARG A 118 -9.63 0.81 13.60
N GLN A 119 -9.99 1.74 14.48
CA GLN A 119 -11.24 2.48 14.38
C GLN A 119 -11.30 3.32 13.10
N ASP A 120 -10.21 4.00 12.76
CA ASP A 120 -10.11 4.80 11.53
C ASP A 120 -10.28 3.94 10.27
N VAL A 121 -9.65 2.75 10.25
CA VAL A 121 -9.80 1.79 9.14
C VAL A 121 -11.23 1.28 9.01
N GLU A 122 -11.90 0.97 10.13
CA GLU A 122 -13.29 0.53 10.12
C GLU A 122 -14.25 1.63 9.66
N LEU A 123 -14.00 2.87 10.08
CA LEU A 123 -14.78 4.03 9.65
C LEU A 123 -14.63 4.25 8.14
N ALA A 124 -13.39 4.26 7.64
CA ALA A 124 -13.12 4.42 6.22
C ALA A 124 -13.83 3.33 5.38
N ARG A 125 -13.82 2.08 5.86
CA ARG A 125 -14.55 0.99 5.19
C ARG A 125 -16.05 1.26 5.10
N ARG A 126 -16.68 1.72 6.18
CA ARG A 126 -18.13 2.02 6.20
C ARG A 126 -18.49 3.14 5.23
N VAL A 127 -17.72 4.23 5.24
CA VAL A 127 -17.95 5.38 4.35
C VAL A 127 -17.84 4.97 2.88
N LEU A 128 -16.82 4.19 2.51
CA LEU A 128 -16.67 3.70 1.13
C LEU A 128 -17.80 2.75 0.71
N GLU A 129 -18.29 1.90 1.63
CA GLU A 129 -19.44 1.03 1.36
C GLU A 129 -20.75 1.82 1.18
N GLU A 130 -20.91 2.92 1.91
CA GLU A 130 -22.05 3.83 1.80
C GLU A 130 -22.03 4.60 0.47
N SER A 131 -20.92 5.25 0.14
CA SER A 131 -20.78 5.97 -1.14
C SER A 131 -21.01 5.05 -2.34
N ARG A 132 -20.50 3.81 -2.30
CA ARG A 132 -20.77 2.84 -3.39
C ARG A 132 -22.27 2.52 -3.54
N ARG A 133 -23.01 2.38 -2.43
CA ARG A 133 -24.46 2.12 -2.47
C ARG A 133 -25.23 3.32 -2.99
N GLU A 134 -24.81 4.53 -2.64
CA GLU A 134 -25.39 5.76 -3.15
C GLU A 134 -25.20 5.88 -4.66
N ASP A 135 -23.99 5.63 -5.16
CA ASP A 135 -23.68 5.63 -6.59
C ASP A 135 -24.51 4.57 -7.35
N GLU A 136 -24.64 3.36 -6.82
CA GLU A 136 -25.48 2.29 -7.39
C GLU A 136 -26.97 2.66 -7.41
N ALA A 137 -27.46 3.32 -6.36
CA ALA A 137 -28.86 3.77 -6.27
C ALA A 137 -29.16 4.96 -7.20
N LEU A 138 -28.19 5.83 -7.46
CA LEU A 138 -28.30 6.93 -8.42
C LEU A 138 -28.30 6.39 -9.85
N SER A 139 -27.40 5.47 -10.18
CA SER A 139 -27.33 4.83 -11.50
C SER A 139 -28.60 4.04 -11.85
N ALA A 140 -29.23 3.39 -10.87
CA ALA A 140 -30.48 2.65 -11.05
C ALA A 140 -31.74 3.54 -11.19
N LYS A 141 -31.65 4.83 -10.84
CA LYS A 141 -32.75 5.79 -11.03
C LYS A 141 -32.68 6.54 -12.36
N GLU A 142 -31.50 6.58 -12.98
CA GLU A 142 -31.28 7.20 -14.30
C GLU A 142 -31.42 6.21 -15.47
N SER A 143 -31.62 4.91 -15.19
CA SER A 143 -31.96 3.87 -16.18
C SER A 143 -33.46 3.56 -16.20
#